data_AF-A0A8C4SV45-F1
#
_entry.id   AF-A0A8C4SV45-F1
#
_cell.length_a   1.000
_cell.length_b   1.000
_cell.length_c   1.000
_cell.angle_alpha   90.00
_cell.angle_beta   90.00
_cell.angle_gamma   90.00
#
_symmetry.space_group_name_H-M   'P 1'
#
loop_
_entity.id
_entity.type
_entity.pdbx_description
1 polymer ?
#
loop_
_entity_poly.entity_id
_entity_poly.type
_entity_poly.pdbx_seq_one_letter_code
_entity_poly.pdbx_strand_id
1 'polypeptide(L)'
;MSVEFCGWEAIKSSQGHLDSGQEPLAATGYTMYHGTYISNAADIIKNGFQRSKDGLLGPGVYVSRNIEKAKCYPQKTDKKDKLVLKLRVNVGKVKKIDTDNHLLQKTWHQNGYDCAWVPPMSNITSIKSGREEDCVWDPKRIKVVDVALCMDDATRHGLRRLIKKMRQNTNHGNSSDECHKCGKEMVTLHPVQKCWNCDDTICPFQSKHKCRT
;
A
#
# COMPACT_ATOMS: atom_id res chain seq x y z
N MET A 1 -7.89 -0.21 37.58
CA MET A 1 -8.49 0.45 36.39
C MET A 1 -7.88 -0.17 35.15
N SER A 2 -8.65 -0.96 34.41
CA SER A 2 -8.22 -1.64 33.19
C SER A 2 -8.20 -0.63 32.03
N VAL A 3 -7.05 -0.48 31.38
CA VAL A 3 -6.93 0.33 30.16
C VAL A 3 -7.34 -0.56 29.00
N GLU A 4 -8.56 -0.38 28.47
CA GLU A 4 -8.96 -1.03 27.23
C GLU A 4 -8.33 -0.28 26.04
N PHE A 5 -7.55 -1.01 25.27
CA PHE A 5 -6.92 -0.50 24.07
C PHE A 5 -7.92 -0.58 22.90
N CYS A 6 -8.32 0.58 22.36
CA CYS A 6 -9.14 0.64 21.16
C CYS A 6 -8.40 1.45 20.09
N GLY A 7 -8.06 0.80 18.97
CA GLY A 7 -7.27 1.37 17.88
C GLY A 7 -6.26 0.38 17.30
N TRP A 8 -5.14 0.90 16.79
CA TRP A 8 -4.00 0.11 16.29
C TRP A 8 -2.73 0.47 17.06
N GLU A 9 -1.91 -0.53 17.38
CA GLU A 9 -0.54 -0.34 17.86
C GLU A 9 0.40 -0.42 16.66
N ALA A 10 1.00 0.70 16.28
CA ALA A 10 2.00 0.72 15.22
C ALA A 10 3.32 0.19 15.79
N ILE A 11 3.66 -1.04 15.43
CA ILE A 11 4.98 -1.59 15.73
C ILE A 11 5.98 -0.84 14.83
N LYS A 12 6.81 0.01 15.44
CA LYS A 12 7.97 0.59 14.75
C LYS A 12 8.96 -0.53 14.47
N SER A 13 8.79 -1.21 13.36
CA SER A 13 9.86 -2.03 12.80
C SER A 13 10.97 -1.09 12.32
N SER A 14 12.18 -1.26 12.88
CA SER A 14 13.42 -0.67 12.35
C SER A 14 13.74 -1.19 10.94
N GLN A 15 13.08 -2.26 10.50
CA GLN A 15 13.17 -2.81 9.16
C GLN A 15 12.05 -2.25 8.28
N GLY A 16 12.32 -1.15 7.60
CA GLY A 16 11.45 -0.58 6.55
C GLY A 16 11.23 -1.48 5.32
N HIS A 17 11.65 -2.74 5.39
CA HIS A 17 11.53 -3.81 4.40
C HIS A 17 11.16 -5.09 5.15
N LEU A 18 9.97 -5.63 4.88
CA LEU A 18 9.65 -7.02 5.21
C LEU A 18 9.96 -7.88 3.99
N ASP A 19 10.58 -9.03 4.23
CA ASP A 19 10.80 -10.05 3.23
C ASP A 19 9.47 -10.71 2.81
N SER A 20 9.48 -11.35 1.64
CA SER A 20 8.32 -12.07 1.14
C SER A 20 7.88 -13.15 2.13
N GLY A 21 6.59 -13.19 2.45
CA GLY A 21 6.01 -14.17 3.37
C GLY A 21 5.97 -13.79 4.85
N GLN A 22 6.55 -12.67 5.25
CA GLN A 22 6.37 -12.15 6.61
C GLN A 22 4.97 -11.55 6.76
N GLU A 23 4.32 -11.72 7.91
CA GLU A 23 3.03 -11.07 8.17
C GLU A 23 3.20 -9.55 8.20
N PRO A 24 2.40 -8.78 7.43
CA PRO A 24 2.47 -7.32 7.49
C PRO A 24 2.01 -6.84 8.86
N LEU A 25 2.92 -6.14 9.56
CA LEU A 25 2.62 -5.39 10.77
C LEU A 25 1.79 -4.14 10.43
N ALA A 26 0.85 -3.79 11.29
CA ALA A 26 0.01 -2.61 11.09
C ALA A 26 0.84 -1.31 11.00
N ALA A 27 0.41 -0.41 10.13
CA ALA A 27 0.85 1.00 10.05
C ALA A 27 2.29 1.30 9.60
N THR A 28 2.93 0.40 8.84
CA THR A 28 4.23 0.68 8.20
C THR A 28 4.13 0.90 6.69
N GLY A 29 4.95 1.81 6.18
CA GLY A 29 5.21 1.92 4.74
C GLY A 29 6.10 0.77 4.29
N TYR A 30 5.60 -0.19 3.53
CA TYR A 30 6.42 -1.26 2.96
C TYR A 30 6.94 -0.92 1.58
N THR A 31 8.14 -1.40 1.27
CA THR A 31 8.60 -1.45 -0.12
C THR A 31 7.85 -2.57 -0.82
N MET A 32 7.08 -2.22 -1.85
CA MET A 32 6.33 -3.16 -2.67
C MET A 32 6.51 -2.82 -4.16
N TYR A 33 5.99 -3.68 -5.02
CA TYR A 33 6.17 -3.61 -6.46
C TYR A 33 4.83 -3.78 -7.19
N HIS A 34 4.70 -3.07 -8.31
CA HIS A 34 3.56 -3.17 -9.20
C HIS A 34 4.06 -3.22 -10.65
N GLY A 35 3.70 -4.29 -11.37
CA GLY A 35 3.96 -4.42 -12.80
C GLY A 35 2.85 -3.78 -13.61
N THR A 36 3.19 -2.94 -14.58
CA THR A 36 2.23 -2.22 -15.42
C THR A 36 2.81 -1.96 -16.82
N TYR A 37 1.95 -1.54 -17.76
CA TYR A 37 2.40 -1.11 -19.09
C TYR A 37 3.23 0.17 -18.98
N ILE A 38 4.23 0.32 -19.85
CA ILE A 38 5.04 1.54 -19.92
C ILE A 38 4.16 2.77 -20.18
N SER A 39 3.16 2.64 -21.06
CA SER A 39 2.20 3.70 -21.39
C SER A 39 1.44 4.25 -20.18
N ASN A 40 1.20 3.42 -19.16
CA ASN A 40 0.46 3.83 -17.96
C ASN A 40 1.36 4.51 -16.91
N ALA A 41 2.67 4.33 -16.99
CA ALA A 41 3.58 4.69 -15.89
C ALA A 41 3.62 6.20 -15.64
N ALA A 42 3.66 7.02 -16.69
CA ALA A 42 3.69 8.46 -16.56
C ALA A 42 2.42 9.00 -15.89
N ASP A 43 1.25 8.44 -16.24
CA ASP A 43 -0.03 8.85 -15.66
C ASP A 43 -0.15 8.40 -14.21
N ILE A 44 0.27 7.18 -13.88
CA ILE A 44 0.33 6.71 -12.48
C ILE A 44 1.24 7.62 -11.63
N ILE A 45 2.39 8.05 -12.17
CA ILE A 45 3.31 8.94 -11.45
C ILE A 45 2.70 10.34 -11.23
N LYS A 46 1.96 10.86 -12.22
CA LYS A 46 1.37 12.21 -12.15
C LYS A 46 0.10 12.26 -11.32
N ASN A 47 -0.78 11.28 -11.51
CA ASN A 47 -2.17 11.31 -11.05
C ASN A 47 -2.43 10.29 -9.93
N GLY A 48 -1.47 9.42 -9.62
CA GLY A 48 -1.63 8.32 -8.68
C GLY A 48 -2.29 7.10 -9.31
N PHE A 49 -2.47 6.05 -8.50
CA PHE A 49 -3.13 4.82 -8.93
C PHE A 49 -4.64 5.00 -9.01
N GLN A 50 -5.26 4.21 -9.88
CA GLN A 50 -6.70 3.98 -9.90
C GLN A 50 -6.96 2.54 -9.48
N ARG A 51 -8.01 2.33 -8.68
CA ARG A 51 -8.43 0.97 -8.29
C ARG A 51 -8.94 0.20 -9.51
N SER A 52 -8.66 -1.10 -9.53
CA SER A 52 -9.45 -2.01 -10.36
C SER A 52 -10.89 -2.09 -9.84
N LYS A 53 -11.83 -2.44 -10.72
CA LYS A 53 -13.23 -2.69 -10.33
C LYS A 53 -13.41 -4.02 -9.59
N ASP A 54 -12.51 -4.97 -9.83
CA ASP A 54 -12.54 -6.30 -9.22
C ASP A 54 -11.15 -6.98 -9.32
N GLY A 55 -11.02 -8.18 -8.76
CA GLY A 55 -9.84 -9.05 -8.79
C GLY A 55 -9.97 -10.15 -7.74
N LEU A 56 -8.90 -10.89 -7.43
CA LEU A 56 -8.97 -11.97 -6.43
C LEU A 56 -9.50 -11.48 -5.07
N LEU A 57 -9.06 -10.31 -4.63
CA LEU A 57 -9.39 -9.67 -3.36
C LEU A 57 -10.40 -8.52 -3.55
N GLY A 58 -11.06 -8.45 -4.70
CA GLY A 58 -12.03 -7.40 -5.01
C GLY A 58 -11.38 -6.10 -5.51
N PRO A 59 -12.14 -4.99 -5.50
CA PRO A 59 -11.67 -3.72 -6.00
C PRO A 59 -10.52 -3.17 -5.16
N GLY A 60 -9.45 -2.71 -5.83
CA GLY A 60 -8.28 -2.14 -5.16
C GLY A 60 -7.08 -2.00 -6.09
N VAL A 61 -5.94 -1.65 -5.52
CA VAL A 61 -4.65 -1.64 -6.23
C VAL A 61 -3.82 -2.83 -5.76
N TYR A 62 -3.49 -3.71 -6.70
CA TYR A 62 -2.76 -4.94 -6.43
C TYR A 62 -1.26 -4.67 -6.43
N VAL A 63 -0.59 -5.05 -5.35
CA VAL A 63 0.85 -4.87 -5.15
C VAL A 63 1.44 -6.14 -4.55
N SER A 64 2.76 -6.28 -4.65
CA SER A 64 3.47 -7.46 -4.17
C SER A 64 4.80 -7.06 -3.56
N ARG A 65 5.19 -7.67 -2.43
CA ARG A 65 6.56 -7.55 -1.90
C ARG A 65 7.56 -8.35 -2.73
N ASN A 66 7.10 -9.38 -3.43
CA ASN A 66 7.88 -10.16 -4.37
C ASN A 66 7.95 -9.47 -5.74
N ILE A 67 9.14 -8.99 -6.12
CA ILE A 67 9.37 -8.33 -7.42
C ILE A 67 9.23 -9.30 -8.60
N GLU A 68 9.61 -10.57 -8.45
CA GLU A 68 9.46 -11.59 -9.51
C GLU A 68 7.99 -11.82 -9.84
N LYS A 69 7.09 -11.71 -8.85
CA LYS A 69 5.65 -11.71 -9.11
C LYS A 69 5.23 -10.46 -9.89
N ALA A 70 5.68 -9.28 -9.50
CA ALA A 70 5.32 -8.04 -10.18
C ALA A 70 5.79 -8.02 -11.64
N LYS A 71 6.97 -8.59 -11.97
CA LYS A 71 7.48 -8.73 -13.35
C LYS A 71 6.55 -9.52 -14.27
N CYS A 72 5.74 -10.43 -13.72
CA CYS A 72 4.79 -11.22 -14.49
C CYS A 72 3.61 -10.39 -15.02
N TYR A 73 3.40 -9.17 -14.50
CA TYR A 73 2.29 -8.30 -14.86
C TYR A 73 2.75 -7.11 -15.72
N PRO A 74 1.94 -6.69 -16.70
CA PRO A 74 0.71 -7.35 -17.16
C PRO A 74 1.00 -8.72 -17.79
N GLN A 75 0.05 -9.66 -17.64
CA GLN A 75 0.20 -11.01 -18.17
C GLN A 75 0.20 -10.98 -19.71
N LYS A 76 0.79 -12.01 -20.34
CA LYS A 76 0.83 -12.16 -21.82
C LYS A 76 1.34 -10.92 -22.57
N THR A 77 2.19 -10.13 -21.92
CA THR A 77 2.75 -8.88 -22.46
C THR A 77 4.27 -9.03 -22.60
N ASP A 78 4.82 -8.54 -23.70
CA ASP A 78 6.26 -8.50 -23.97
C ASP A 78 6.97 -7.67 -22.88
N LYS A 79 8.18 -8.09 -22.49
CA LYS A 79 8.98 -7.38 -21.48
C LYS A 79 9.32 -5.95 -21.91
N LYS A 80 9.36 -5.67 -23.22
CA LYS A 80 9.61 -4.32 -23.76
C LYS A 80 8.46 -3.34 -23.54
N ASP A 81 7.23 -3.85 -23.35
CA ASP A 81 6.01 -3.04 -23.23
C ASP A 81 5.58 -2.84 -21.77
N LYS A 82 6.30 -3.43 -20.82
CA LYS A 82 6.00 -3.36 -19.38
C LYS A 82 7.20 -2.94 -18.54
N LEU A 83 6.90 -2.42 -17.36
CA LEU A 83 7.87 -2.06 -16.35
C LEU A 83 7.37 -2.42 -14.95
N VAL A 84 8.26 -2.35 -13.97
CA VAL A 84 7.92 -2.52 -12.56
C VAL A 84 8.21 -1.24 -11.79
N LEU A 85 7.16 -0.69 -11.18
CA LEU A 85 7.26 0.44 -10.26
C LEU A 85 7.64 -0.06 -8.87
N LYS A 86 8.57 0.64 -8.21
CA LYS A 86 8.87 0.48 -6.79
C LYS A 86 8.01 1.46 -5.99
N LEU A 87 7.35 0.93 -4.97
CA LEU A 87 6.33 1.64 -4.21
C LEU A 87 6.71 1.72 -2.74
N ARG A 88 6.24 2.77 -2.06
CA ARG A 88 6.09 2.83 -0.61
C ARG A 88 4.60 2.74 -0.31
N VAL A 89 4.17 1.68 0.38
CA VAL A 89 2.76 1.36 0.59
C VAL A 89 2.42 1.33 2.07
N ASN A 90 1.50 2.18 2.52
CA ASN A 90 0.94 2.10 3.87
C ASN A 90 -0.26 1.13 3.90
N VAL A 91 -0.03 -0.09 4.39
CA VAL A 91 -1.06 -1.15 4.39
C VAL A 91 -2.15 -0.97 5.44
N GLY A 92 -1.96 -0.09 6.44
CA GLY A 92 -2.96 0.18 7.47
C GLY A 92 -3.44 -1.08 8.22
N LYS A 93 -4.75 -1.22 8.40
CA LYS A 93 -5.37 -2.43 8.96
C LYS A 93 -5.48 -3.52 7.88
N VAL A 94 -4.77 -4.63 8.07
CA VAL A 94 -4.70 -5.72 7.08
C VAL A 94 -5.70 -6.83 7.42
N LYS A 95 -6.45 -7.30 6.43
CA LYS A 95 -7.23 -8.53 6.52
C LYS A 95 -6.49 -9.67 5.83
N LYS A 96 -6.09 -10.68 6.61
CA LYS A 96 -5.59 -11.95 6.07
C LYS A 96 -6.72 -12.71 5.38
N ILE A 97 -6.48 -13.16 4.15
CA ILE A 97 -7.36 -14.00 3.34
C ILE A 97 -6.54 -15.23 2.93
N ASP A 98 -6.71 -16.35 3.62
CA ASP A 98 -5.81 -17.53 3.53
C ASP A 98 -6.53 -18.84 3.17
N THR A 99 -7.81 -18.76 2.82
CA THR A 99 -8.63 -19.90 2.40
C THR A 99 -9.63 -19.48 1.32
N ASP A 100 -10.03 -20.44 0.49
CA ASP A 100 -11.12 -20.24 -0.47
C ASP A 100 -12.44 -19.90 0.25
N ASN A 101 -13.31 -19.15 -0.42
CA ASN A 101 -14.61 -18.72 0.10
C ASN A 101 -14.55 -17.94 1.42
N HIS A 102 -13.41 -17.29 1.72
CA HIS A 102 -13.30 -16.46 2.90
C HIS A 102 -14.36 -15.34 2.85
N LEU A 103 -15.20 -15.23 3.90
CA LEU A 103 -16.37 -14.32 3.94
C LEU A 103 -16.06 -12.86 3.55
N LEU A 104 -14.88 -12.37 3.94
CA LEU A 104 -14.41 -11.01 3.64
C LEU A 104 -13.52 -10.87 2.40
N GLN A 105 -13.36 -11.90 1.56
CA GLN A 105 -12.40 -11.91 0.44
C GLN A 105 -12.56 -10.71 -0.50
N LYS A 106 -13.80 -10.26 -0.72
CA LYS A 106 -14.14 -9.14 -1.61
C LYS A 106 -14.61 -7.87 -0.88
N THR A 107 -14.97 -8.00 0.41
CA THR A 107 -15.71 -6.98 1.18
C THR A 107 -14.94 -6.50 2.42
N TRP A 108 -13.69 -6.91 2.60
CA TRP A 108 -12.83 -6.48 3.71
C TRP A 108 -12.78 -4.95 3.89
N HIS A 109 -12.78 -4.19 2.79
CA HIS A 109 -12.76 -2.72 2.85
C HIS A 109 -14.02 -2.12 3.50
N GLN A 110 -15.18 -2.79 3.34
CA GLN A 110 -16.45 -2.40 3.98
C GLN A 110 -16.43 -2.68 5.49
N ASN A 111 -15.49 -3.52 5.95
CA ASN A 111 -15.32 -3.92 7.34
C ASN A 111 -14.17 -3.15 8.03
N GLY A 112 -13.79 -2.00 7.47
CA GLY A 112 -12.78 -1.10 8.03
C GLY A 112 -11.34 -1.55 7.85
N TYR A 113 -11.07 -2.47 6.92
CA TYR A 113 -9.70 -2.86 6.55
C TYR A 113 -9.19 -2.01 5.38
N ASP A 114 -7.91 -1.68 5.42
CA ASP A 114 -7.23 -0.83 4.42
C ASP A 114 -6.54 -1.64 3.33
N CYS A 115 -6.16 -2.87 3.66
CA CYS A 115 -5.50 -3.82 2.78
C CYS A 115 -6.06 -5.23 3.04
N ALA A 116 -6.22 -6.03 1.99
CA ALA A 116 -6.30 -7.48 2.10
C ALA A 116 -4.99 -8.12 1.67
N TRP A 117 -4.60 -9.18 2.36
CA TRP A 117 -3.35 -9.89 2.10
C TRP A 117 -3.59 -11.39 2.03
N VAL A 118 -3.09 -12.01 0.95
CA VAL A 118 -2.97 -13.45 0.84
C VAL A 118 -1.54 -13.84 1.21
N PRO A 119 -1.33 -14.71 2.23
CA PRO A 119 0.00 -15.22 2.55
C PRO A 119 0.54 -16.15 1.46
N PRO A 120 1.86 -16.35 1.39
CA PRO A 120 2.41 -17.38 0.52
C PRO A 120 1.92 -18.76 0.96
N MET A 121 1.81 -19.69 0.00
CA MET A 121 1.36 -21.07 0.23
C MET A 121 0.01 -21.17 0.97
N SER A 122 -0.87 -20.17 0.79
CA SER A 122 -2.23 -20.18 1.31
C SER A 122 -3.07 -21.32 0.72
N ASN A 123 -4.12 -21.73 1.42
CA ASN A 123 -5.11 -22.72 0.95
C ASN A 123 -6.12 -22.11 -0.04
N ILE A 124 -5.67 -21.22 -0.93
CA ILE A 124 -6.49 -20.57 -1.95
C ILE A 124 -6.15 -21.22 -3.30
N THR A 125 -7.07 -22.05 -3.79
CA THR A 125 -6.85 -22.88 -4.98
C THR A 125 -6.65 -22.07 -6.27
N SER A 126 -7.24 -20.87 -6.33
CA SER A 126 -7.09 -19.96 -7.47
C SER A 126 -5.66 -19.41 -7.63
N ILE A 127 -4.84 -19.38 -6.57
CA ILE A 127 -3.45 -18.90 -6.62
C ILE A 127 -2.51 -20.09 -6.82
N LYS A 128 -2.49 -20.63 -8.04
CA LYS A 128 -1.63 -21.77 -8.41
C LYS A 128 -0.14 -21.53 -8.17
N SER A 129 0.29 -20.26 -8.16
CA SER A 129 1.69 -19.90 -7.92
C SER A 129 2.11 -20.00 -6.46
N GLY A 130 1.17 -20.07 -5.51
CA GLY A 130 1.44 -19.99 -4.07
C GLY A 130 2.08 -18.67 -3.62
N ARG A 131 2.14 -17.64 -4.48
CA ARG A 131 2.79 -16.36 -4.16
C ARG A 131 1.81 -15.38 -3.52
N GLU A 132 2.26 -14.71 -2.47
CA GLU A 132 1.51 -13.69 -1.74
C GLU A 132 0.99 -12.55 -2.63
N GLU A 133 -0.10 -11.93 -2.21
CA GLU A 133 -0.72 -10.78 -2.88
C GLU A 133 -1.29 -9.79 -1.87
N ASP A 134 -1.07 -8.50 -2.10
CA ASP A 134 -1.69 -7.43 -1.33
C ASP A 134 -2.64 -6.65 -2.24
N CYS A 135 -3.81 -6.29 -1.71
CA CYS A 135 -4.79 -5.44 -2.38
C CYS A 135 -5.14 -4.27 -1.48
N VAL A 136 -4.75 -3.06 -1.89
CA VAL A 136 -4.92 -1.82 -1.11
C VAL A 136 -6.17 -1.09 -1.59
N TRP A 137 -7.01 -0.66 -0.65
CA TRP A 137 -8.29 -0.02 -0.98
C TRP A 137 -8.09 1.40 -1.47
N ASP A 138 -7.43 2.26 -0.68
CA ASP A 138 -7.25 3.67 -1.04
C ASP A 138 -5.90 3.88 -1.78
N PRO A 139 -5.91 4.26 -3.07
CA PRO A 139 -4.69 4.56 -3.82
C PRO A 139 -3.79 5.61 -3.17
N LYS A 140 -4.33 6.53 -2.35
CA LYS A 140 -3.54 7.55 -1.64
C LYS A 140 -2.54 6.96 -0.64
N ARG A 141 -2.69 5.68 -0.29
CA ARG A 141 -1.75 4.93 0.56
C ARG A 141 -0.52 4.43 -0.19
N ILE A 142 -0.47 4.63 -1.51
CA ILE A 142 0.59 4.13 -2.39
C ILE A 142 1.36 5.31 -2.98
N LYS A 143 2.67 5.34 -2.73
CA LYS A 143 3.57 6.32 -3.33
C LYS A 143 4.55 5.63 -4.27
N VAL A 144 4.62 6.09 -5.52
CA VAL A 144 5.68 5.68 -6.44
C VAL A 144 7.00 6.33 -5.98
N VAL A 145 8.01 5.51 -5.73
CA VAL A 145 9.32 5.99 -5.25
C VAL A 145 10.45 5.76 -6.25
N ASP A 146 10.33 4.77 -7.14
CA ASP A 146 11.31 4.49 -8.19
C ASP A 146 10.73 3.63 -9.33
N VAL A 147 11.47 3.48 -10.42
CA VAL A 147 11.27 2.44 -11.45
C VAL A 147 12.27 1.32 -11.20
N ALA A 148 11.78 0.22 -10.62
CA ALA A 148 12.61 -0.93 -10.25
C ALA A 148 13.20 -1.59 -11.51
N LEU A 149 12.38 -1.79 -12.54
CA LEU A 149 12.75 -2.49 -13.77
C LEU A 149 12.06 -1.88 -14.98
N CYS A 150 12.81 -1.69 -16.05
CA CYS A 150 12.32 -1.30 -17.38
C CYS A 150 13.44 -1.70 -18.36
N MET A 151 13.11 -2.28 -19.51
CA MET A 151 14.13 -2.71 -20.48
C MET A 151 14.78 -1.53 -21.21
N ASP A 152 14.02 -0.46 -21.45
CA ASP A 152 14.53 0.75 -22.08
C ASP A 152 15.06 1.72 -21.01
N ASP A 153 16.38 1.89 -20.99
CA ASP A 153 17.05 2.79 -20.05
C ASP A 153 16.66 4.25 -20.24
N ALA A 154 16.41 4.69 -21.49
CA ALA A 154 15.98 6.06 -21.75
C ALA A 154 14.63 6.35 -21.10
N THR A 155 13.65 5.45 -21.31
CA THR A 155 12.35 5.50 -20.61
C THR A 155 12.52 5.44 -19.10
N ARG A 156 13.35 4.53 -18.58
CA ARG A 156 13.60 4.39 -17.14
C ARG A 156 14.13 5.67 -16.52
N HIS A 157 15.12 6.31 -17.16
CA HIS A 157 15.68 7.58 -16.73
C HIS A 157 14.66 8.72 -16.80
N GLY A 158 13.88 8.79 -17.88
CA GLY A 158 12.81 9.78 -18.05
C GLY A 158 11.76 9.72 -16.94
N LEU A 159 11.28 8.52 -16.63
CA LEU A 159 10.29 8.29 -15.56
C LEU A 159 10.88 8.59 -14.16
N ARG A 160 12.13 8.21 -13.90
CA ARG A 160 12.80 8.56 -12.63
C ARG A 160 12.94 10.07 -12.43
N ARG A 161 13.25 10.81 -13.50
CA ARG A 161 13.28 12.28 -13.47
C ARG A 161 11.88 12.86 -13.19
N LEU A 162 10.84 12.28 -13.80
CA LEU A 162 9.45 12.66 -13.52
C LEU A 162 9.09 12.43 -12.04
N ILE A 163 9.43 11.28 -11.46
CA ILE A 163 9.21 10.98 -10.03
C ILE A 163 9.89 12.03 -9.15
N LYS A 164 11.15 12.40 -9.43
CA LYS A 164 11.86 13.44 -8.68
C LYS A 164 11.16 14.80 -8.76
N LYS A 165 10.70 15.20 -9.96
CA LYS A 165 9.96 16.45 -10.18
C LYS A 165 8.65 16.49 -9.37
N MET A 166 7.87 15.40 -9.39
CA MET A 166 6.62 15.33 -8.64
C MET A 166 6.85 15.40 -7.11
N ARG A 167 7.97 14.85 -6.61
CA ARG A 167 8.35 14.97 -5.19
C ARG A 167 8.71 16.41 -4.78
N GLN A 168 9.33 17.18 -5.67
CA GLN A 168 9.69 18.57 -5.38
C GLN A 168 8.48 19.50 -5.40
N ASN A 169 7.53 19.28 -6.32
CA ASN A 169 6.27 20.04 -6.37
C ASN A 169 5.39 19.82 -5.13
N THR A 170 5.44 18.64 -4.52
CA THR A 170 4.66 18.34 -3.30
C THR A 170 5.24 18.96 -2.04
N ASN A 171 6.52 19.36 -2.05
CA ASN A 171 7.20 20.00 -0.92
C ASN A 171 7.12 21.54 -0.93
N HIS A 172 6.42 22.16 -1.89
CA HIS A 172 6.26 23.63 -1.97
C HIS A 172 4.95 24.14 -1.30
N GLY A 173 4.32 23.33 -0.46
CA GLY A 173 3.18 23.73 0.38
C GLY A 173 3.63 24.16 1.78
N ASN A 174 3.23 25.36 2.19
CA ASN A 174 3.65 26.06 3.41
C ASN A 174 3.42 25.27 4.73
N SER A 175 4.51 25.07 5.49
CA SER A 175 4.66 25.24 6.95
C SER A 175 3.52 24.82 7.90
N SER A 176 3.48 23.52 8.24
CA SER A 176 3.53 23.00 9.62
C SER A 176 3.78 21.50 9.53
N ASP A 177 5.06 21.11 9.46
CA ASP A 177 5.47 19.82 8.92
C ASP A 177 5.11 18.61 9.79
N GLU A 178 4.43 18.75 10.92
CA GLU A 178 4.05 17.61 11.77
C GLU A 178 2.55 17.55 12.04
N CYS A 179 1.98 16.36 11.88
CA CYS A 179 0.59 16.13 12.19
C CYS A 179 0.36 16.24 13.69
N HIS A 180 -0.41 17.25 14.11
CA HIS A 180 -0.72 17.52 15.51
C HIS A 180 -1.29 16.31 16.28
N LYS A 181 -1.86 15.31 15.59
CA LYS A 181 -2.39 14.08 16.20
C LYS A 181 -1.38 12.94 16.31
N CYS A 182 -0.43 12.81 15.39
CA CYS A 182 0.53 11.69 15.39
C CYS A 182 2.01 12.09 15.50
N GLY A 183 2.33 13.38 15.48
CA GLY A 183 3.69 13.92 15.51
C GLY A 183 4.57 13.40 14.37
N LYS A 184 3.99 13.07 13.21
CA LYS A 184 4.72 12.56 12.05
C LYS A 184 4.75 13.61 10.95
N GLU A 185 5.86 13.61 10.21
CA GLU A 185 6.11 14.51 9.09
C GLU A 185 5.00 14.40 8.03
N MET A 186 4.35 15.51 7.70
CA MET A 186 3.18 15.57 6.81
C MET A 186 3.61 15.87 5.37
N VAL A 187 3.75 14.84 4.54
CA VAL A 187 3.91 15.01 3.08
C VAL A 187 2.57 15.38 2.40
N THR A 188 1.45 15.06 3.05
CA THR A 188 0.08 15.47 2.72
C THR A 188 -0.74 15.56 4.01
N LEU A 189 -1.86 16.31 4.01
CA LEU A 189 -2.82 16.33 5.13
C LEU A 189 -3.22 14.91 5.52
N HIS A 190 -2.90 14.49 6.75
CA HIS A 190 -3.31 13.20 7.27
C HIS A 190 -4.83 13.17 7.39
N PRO A 191 -5.50 12.09 6.94
CA PRO A 191 -6.91 11.90 7.22
C PRO A 191 -7.09 11.91 8.73
N VAL A 192 -8.10 12.61 9.24
CA VAL A 192 -8.57 12.46 10.61
C VAL A 192 -9.84 11.63 10.59
N GLN A 193 -9.96 10.69 11.51
CA GLN A 193 -11.15 9.84 11.66
C GLN A 193 -11.58 9.80 13.13
N LYS A 194 -12.82 9.43 13.39
CA LYS A 194 -13.29 9.22 14.76
C LYS A 194 -12.82 7.86 15.29
N CYS A 195 -12.44 7.83 16.56
CA CYS A 195 -12.22 6.60 17.28
C CYS A 195 -13.54 5.83 17.37
N TRP A 196 -13.50 4.53 17.09
CA TRP A 196 -14.69 3.69 17.05
C TRP A 196 -15.30 3.38 18.42
N ASN A 197 -14.63 3.79 19.51
CA ASN A 197 -15.11 3.56 20.87
C ASN A 197 -15.40 4.86 21.63
N CYS A 198 -14.45 5.82 21.64
CA CYS A 198 -14.60 7.06 22.41
C CYS A 198 -14.93 8.30 21.56
N ASP A 199 -15.19 8.15 20.26
CA ASP A 199 -15.47 9.24 19.31
C ASP A 199 -14.35 10.31 19.14
N ASP A 200 -13.22 10.16 19.83
CA ASP A 200 -12.08 11.08 19.73
C ASP A 200 -11.56 11.19 18.29
N THR A 201 -11.12 12.39 17.92
CA THR A 201 -10.46 12.59 16.63
C THR A 201 -9.06 12.00 16.65
N ILE A 202 -8.86 10.94 15.87
CA ILE A 202 -7.63 10.19 15.76
C ILE A 202 -6.99 10.32 14.37
N CYS A 203 -5.66 10.19 14.33
CA CYS A 203 -4.91 10.09 13.08
C CYS A 203 -4.60 8.62 12.79
N PRO A 204 -4.92 8.09 11.59
CA PRO A 204 -4.54 6.74 11.16
C PRO A 204 -3.04 6.45 11.30
N PHE A 205 -2.21 7.49 11.28
CA PHE A 205 -0.76 7.36 11.38
C PHE A 205 -0.21 7.46 12.81
N GLN A 206 -1.04 7.67 13.84
CA GLN A 206 -0.59 7.65 15.24
C GLN A 206 -0.07 6.27 15.64
N SER A 207 0.93 6.24 16.51
CA SER A 207 1.54 4.98 16.98
C SER A 207 0.60 4.18 17.88
N LYS A 208 -0.25 4.87 18.63
CA LYS A 208 -1.30 4.29 19.46
C LYS A 208 -2.34 5.36 19.77
N HIS A 209 -3.60 4.95 19.90
CA HIS A 209 -4.61 5.73 20.60
C HIS A 209 -5.02 4.98 21.86
N LYS A 210 -5.21 5.73 22.94
CA LYS A 210 -5.73 5.21 24.20
C LYS A 210 -7.02 5.96 24.47
N CYS A 211 -8.14 5.24 24.47
CA CYS A 211 -9.39 5.81 24.93
C CYS A 211 -9.22 6.20 26.39
N ARG A 212 -9.61 7.43 26.73
CA ARG A 212 -9.90 7.77 28.12
C ARG A 212 -11.30 7.23 28.39
N THR A 213 -11.40 6.29 29.31
CA THR A 213 -12.67 5.95 29.98
C THR A 213 -13.08 7.12 30.87
#